data_AF-A0A7J2LPL1-F1
#
_entry.id   AF-A0A7J2LPL1-F1
#
_cell.length_a   1.000
_cell.length_b   1.000
_cell.length_c   1.000
_cell.angle_alpha   90.00
_cell.angle_beta   90.00
_cell.angle_gamma   90.00
#
_symmetry.space_group_name_H-M   'P 1'
#
loop_
_entity.id
_entity.type
_entity.pdbx_description
1 polymer ?
#
loop_
_entity_poly.entity_id
_entity_poly.type
_entity_poly.pdbx_seq_one_letter_code
_entity_poly.pdbx_strand_id
1 'polypeptide(L)' 'MIKTESSHKNSRKRNGELEERCENPWNKRCGNSDIILYIYYKGRRLPICRSCWAEISQKDIEWS' A
#
# COMPACT_ATOMS: atom_id res chain seq x y z
N MET A 1 24.42 -21.35 22.44
CA MET A 1 24.51 -20.10 21.67
C MET A 1 23.56 -20.23 20.49
N ILE A 2 22.41 -19.58 20.57
CA ILE A 2 21.35 -19.68 19.57
C ILE A 2 21.83 -18.93 18.33
N LYS A 3 22.01 -19.62 17.20
CA LYS A 3 22.29 -18.98 15.92
C LYS A 3 20.99 -18.31 15.46
N THR A 4 20.95 -16.99 15.48
CA THR A 4 19.83 -16.22 14.95
C THR A 4 19.85 -16.28 13.43
N GLU A 5 18.78 -16.80 12.84
CA GLU A 5 18.58 -16.74 11.39
C GLU A 5 18.29 -15.30 11.00
N SER A 6 19.33 -14.60 10.55
CA SER A 6 19.21 -13.33 9.86
C SER A 6 18.34 -13.54 8.62
N SER A 7 17.11 -13.04 8.68
CA SER A 7 16.18 -13.02 7.55
C SER A 7 16.86 -12.34 6.36
N HIS A 8 17.13 -13.14 5.33
CA HIS A 8 17.76 -12.74 4.09
C HIS A 8 17.05 -11.51 3.51
N LYS A 9 17.67 -10.32 3.62
CA LYS A 9 17.25 -9.16 2.85
C LYS A 9 17.58 -9.42 1.38
N ASN A 10 16.64 -10.03 0.67
CA ASN A 10 16.74 -10.27 -0.76
C ASN A 10 16.52 -8.93 -1.49
N SER A 11 17.60 -8.18 -1.65
CA SER A 11 17.64 -6.97 -2.48
C SER A 11 17.42 -7.36 -3.95
N ARG A 12 16.18 -7.31 -4.42
CA ARG A 12 15.82 -7.64 -5.80
C ARG A 12 15.74 -6.36 -6.64
N LYS A 13 16.76 -6.24 -7.51
CA LYS A 13 16.76 -5.67 -8.87
C LYS A 13 15.86 -4.45 -9.16
N ARG A 14 16.51 -3.29 -9.33
CA ARG A 14 15.96 -2.12 -10.05
C ARG A 14 15.86 -2.43 -11.55
N ASN A 15 14.75 -2.99 -11.99
CA ASN A 15 14.25 -2.79 -13.35
C ASN A 15 13.24 -1.63 -13.28
N GLY A 16 13.30 -0.69 -14.22
CA GLY A 16 12.54 0.56 -14.24
C GLY A 16 11.03 0.44 -14.42
N GLU A 17 10.38 -0.47 -13.71
CA GLU A 17 8.94 -0.49 -13.51
C GLU A 17 8.65 0.49 -12.36
N LEU A 18 7.86 1.53 -12.62
CA LEU A 18 7.44 2.47 -11.57
C LEU A 18 6.71 1.65 -10.50
N GLU A 19 7.34 1.45 -9.35
CA GLU A 19 6.75 0.74 -8.21
C GLU A 19 5.39 1.37 -7.88
N GLU A 20 4.32 0.59 -7.95
CA GLU A 20 2.96 1.07 -7.69
C GLU A 20 2.88 1.64 -6.26
N ARG A 21 2.25 2.81 -6.13
CA ARG A 21 2.14 3.53 -4.85
C ARG A 21 0.69 3.80 -4.52
N CYS A 22 0.42 3.83 -3.22
CA CYS A 22 -0.89 4.16 -2.68
C CYS A 22 -1.42 5.47 -3.25
N GLU A 23 -2.64 5.46 -3.78
CA GLU A 23 -3.34 6.64 -4.27
C GLU A 23 -4.59 6.90 -3.42
N ASN A 24 -4.47 6.83 -2.09
CA ASN A 24 -5.57 7.05 -1.16
C ASN A 24 -6.24 8.43 -1.38
N PRO A 25 -7.53 8.48 -1.79
CA PRO A 25 -8.24 9.75 -2.01
C PRO A 25 -8.32 10.64 -0.76
N TRP A 26 -8.33 10.03 0.43
CA TRP A 26 -8.42 10.69 1.73
C TRP A 26 -7.06 11.00 2.35
N ASN A 27 -5.95 10.54 1.73
CA ASN A 27 -4.59 10.92 2.10
C ASN A 27 -3.69 11.04 0.86
N LYS A 28 -3.72 12.23 0.25
CA LYS A 28 -3.00 12.54 -1.00
C LYS A 28 -1.46 12.54 -0.89
N ARG A 29 -0.90 12.34 0.31
CA ARG A 29 0.56 12.34 0.55
C ARG A 29 1.13 10.94 0.75
N CYS A 30 0.31 9.89 0.76
CA CYS A 30 0.81 8.53 0.92
C CYS A 30 1.64 8.12 -0.32
N GLY A 31 2.83 7.59 -0.10
CA GLY A 31 3.70 7.05 -1.15
C GLY A 31 4.15 5.62 -0.88
N ASN A 32 3.45 4.91 0.02
CA ASN A 32 3.75 3.53 0.40
C ASN A 32 3.37 2.56 -0.72
N SER A 33 4.23 1.58 -1.00
CA SER A 33 4.05 0.54 -2.02
C SER A 33 3.54 -0.80 -1.49
N ASP A 34 3.31 -0.94 -0.18
CA ASP A 34 2.67 -2.11 0.44
C ASP A 34 1.15 -2.13 0.17
N ILE A 35 0.79 -2.25 -1.12
CA ILE A 35 -0.58 -2.27 -1.63
C ILE A 35 -1.27 -3.57 -1.21
N ILE A 36 -2.46 -3.47 -0.61
CA ILE A 36 -3.23 -4.64 -0.16
C ILE A 36 -4.62 -4.74 -0.78
N LEU A 37 -5.14 -3.66 -1.36
CA LEU A 37 -6.43 -3.67 -2.05
C LEU A 37 -6.52 -2.56 -3.09
N TYR A 38 -7.51 -2.67 -3.97
CA TYR A 38 -7.88 -1.63 -4.92
C TYR A 38 -9.31 -1.18 -4.66
N ILE A 39 -9.57 0.12 -4.78
CA ILE A 39 -10.91 0.71 -4.71
C ILE A 39 -11.28 1.37 -6.04
N TYR A 40 -12.57 1.51 -6.30
CA TYR A 40 -13.07 2.41 -7.33
C TYR A 40 -13.49 3.73 -6.70
N TYR A 41 -12.90 4.83 -7.15
CA TYR A 41 -13.26 6.18 -6.70
C TYR A 41 -13.33 7.10 -7.92
N LYS A 42 -14.48 7.76 -8.12
CA LYS A 42 -14.73 8.64 -9.28
C LYS A 42 -14.38 7.97 -10.62
N GLY A 43 -14.80 6.71 -10.78
CA GLY A 43 -14.56 5.93 -12.00
C GLY A 43 -13.12 5.46 -12.22
N ARG A 44 -12.19 5.72 -11.29
CA ARG A 44 -10.80 5.26 -11.36
C ARG A 44 -10.55 4.14 -10.36
N ARG A 45 -9.82 3.11 -10.78
CA ARG A 45 -9.28 2.08 -9.89
C ARG A 45 -8.00 2.61 -9.24
N LEU A 46 -7.96 2.68 -7.92
CA LEU A 46 -6.85 3.24 -7.15
C LEU A 46 -6.26 2.19 -6.19
N PRO A 47 -4.93 2.05 -6.11
CA PRO A 47 -4.27 1.19 -5.13
C PRO A 47 -4.30 1.79 -3.72
N ILE A 48 -4.55 0.96 -2.70
CA ILE A 48 -4.54 1.36 -1.28
C ILE A 48 -3.58 0.47 -0.49
N CYS A 49 -2.68 1.10 0.25
CA CYS A 49 -1.71 0.40 1.10
C CYS A 49 -2.30 -0.05 2.45
N ARG A 50 -1.60 -0.97 3.12
CA ARG A 50 -2.00 -1.54 4.42
C ARG A 50 -2.36 -0.48 5.47
N SER A 51 -1.52 0.53 5.66
CA SER A 51 -1.74 1.55 6.69
C SER A 51 -2.95 2.44 6.38
N CYS A 52 -3.11 2.85 5.11
CA CYS A 52 -4.26 3.63 4.69
C CYS A 52 -5.57 2.83 4.80
N TRP A 53 -5.55 1.54 4.48
CA TRP A 53 -6.73 0.69 4.65
C TRP A 53 -7.15 0.57 6.10
N ALA A 54 -6.20 0.35 7.02
CA ALA A 54 -6.50 0.26 8.44
C ALA A 54 -7.15 1.53 8.99
N GLU A 55 -6.77 2.71 8.48
CA GLU A 55 -7.42 3.98 8.81
C GLU A 55 -8.82 4.10 8.17
N ILE A 56 -8.97 3.73 6.89
CA ILE A 56 -10.26 3.82 6.17
C ILE A 56 -11.29 2.89 6.82
N SER A 57 -10.91 1.65 7.17
CA SER A 57 -11.83 0.66 7.74
C SER A 57 -12.40 1.04 9.10
N GLN A 58 -11.82 2.05 9.76
CA GLN A 58 -12.30 2.59 11.03
C GLN A 58 -13.22 3.80 10.86
N LYS A 59 -13.34 4.34 9.64
CA LYS A 59 -14.15 5.52 9.35
C LYS A 59 -15.52 5.10 8.83
N ASP A 60 -16.51 5.89 9.19
CA ASP A 60 -17.87 5.79 8.67
C ASP A 60 -17.96 6.52 7.32
N ILE A 61 -17.35 5.93 6.29
CA ILE A 61 -17.36 6.44 4.92
C ILE A 61 -18.14 5.45 4.06
N GLU A 62 -19.29 5.89 3.58
CA GLU A 62 -20.09 5.12 2.64
C GLU A 62 -19.74 5.47 1.19
N TRP A 63 -19.97 4.50 0.30
CA TRP A 63 -19.88 4.72 -1.14
C TRP A 63 -21.10 5.52 -1.59
N SER A 64 -20.87 6.67 -2.23
CA SER A 64 -21.89 7.51 -2.86
C SER A 64 -21.93 7.31 -4.38
#